data_AF-A0A2V1E9A9-F1
#
_entry.id   AF-A0A2V1E9A9-F1
#
_cell.length_a   1.000
_cell.length_b   1.000
_cell.length_c   1.000
_cell.angle_alpha   90.00
_cell.angle_beta   90.00
_cell.angle_gamma   90.00
#
_symmetry.space_group_name_H-M   'P 1'
#
loop_
_entity.id
_entity.type
_entity.pdbx_description
1 polymer ?
#
loop_
_entity_poly.entity_id
_entity_poly.type
_entity_poly.pdbx_seq_one_letter_code
_entity_poly.pdbx_strand_id
1 'polypeptide(L)'
;MTVYTAEGHMKATEWIDAVLDNLTVEEINFTMTDMLLAYSHLIDLGFTPLNHVLNALRWAINQEFTDKTPLETFQRVWYSRHLPFTEPFVKLAIRQLATMHYNLRQAAEKLDFEQTLKNDQGFAAEVERVCIIMKWAMVAEGDLAERMARMVTTLVDQNQREMKVKSWKTARNAMMGIEGRAPTQVDDNAVLRKRVFGC
;
A
#
# COMPACT_ATOMS: atom_id res chain seq x y z
N MET A 1 -24.65 -6.47 13.59
CA MET A 1 -24.49 -6.57 15.06
C MET A 1 -23.01 -6.27 15.33
N THR A 2 -22.68 -5.02 15.63
CA THR A 2 -21.30 -4.60 15.95
C THR A 2 -21.00 -5.11 17.35
N VAL A 3 -19.98 -5.94 17.50
CA VAL A 3 -19.58 -6.47 18.81
C VAL A 3 -18.89 -5.33 19.55
N TYR A 4 -19.61 -4.67 20.47
CA TYR A 4 -19.04 -3.73 21.40
C TYR A 4 -18.14 -4.49 22.38
N THR A 5 -16.83 -4.54 22.10
CA THR A 5 -15.88 -5.12 23.04
C THR A 5 -15.37 -4.03 23.99
N ALA A 6 -15.20 -4.37 25.27
CA ALA A 6 -14.55 -3.47 26.24
C ALA A 6 -13.14 -3.08 25.77
N GLU A 7 -12.48 -4.00 25.07
CA GLU A 7 -11.16 -3.81 24.46
C GLU A 7 -11.14 -2.70 23.42
N GLY A 8 -12.06 -2.71 22.46
CA GLY A 8 -12.05 -1.69 21.42
C GLY A 8 -12.46 -0.31 21.94
N HIS A 9 -13.30 -0.24 22.99
CA HIS A 9 -13.56 1.02 23.69
C HIS A 9 -12.29 1.55 24.37
N MET A 10 -11.56 0.69 25.09
CA MET A 10 -10.28 1.05 25.73
C MET A 10 -9.27 1.55 24.70
N LYS A 11 -9.14 0.87 23.55
CA LYS A 11 -8.26 1.29 22.45
C LYS A 11 -8.67 2.61 21.82
N ALA A 12 -9.97 2.87 21.69
CA ALA A 12 -10.46 4.17 21.22
C ALA A 12 -10.10 5.30 22.19
N THR A 13 -10.23 5.07 23.50
CA THR A 13 -9.87 6.06 24.53
C THR A 13 -8.36 6.32 24.54
N GLU A 14 -7.53 5.28 24.59
CA GLU A 14 -6.06 5.39 24.51
C GLU A 14 -5.62 6.17 23.27
N TRP A 15 -6.28 5.95 22.12
CA TRP A 15 -6.00 6.69 20.90
C TRP A 15 -6.40 8.16 20.97
N ILE A 16 -7.58 8.47 21.54
CA ILE A 16 -8.01 9.87 21.75
C ILE A 16 -7.00 10.60 22.63
N ASP A 17 -6.61 10.00 23.75
CA ASP A 17 -5.66 10.60 24.70
C ASP A 17 -4.31 10.88 24.01
N ALA A 18 -3.80 9.92 23.24
CA ALA A 18 -2.55 10.09 22.49
C ALA A 18 -2.59 11.24 21.47
N VAL A 19 -3.72 11.40 20.75
CA VAL A 19 -3.90 12.51 19.81
C VAL A 19 -3.98 13.85 20.55
N LEU A 20 -4.67 13.90 21.69
CA LEU A 20 -4.77 15.12 22.51
C LEU A 20 -3.42 15.54 23.10
N ASP A 21 -2.57 14.57 23.44
CA ASP A 21 -1.20 14.79 23.91
C ASP A 21 -0.22 15.15 22.78
N ASN A 22 -0.68 15.23 21.53
CA ASN A 22 0.12 15.50 20.32
C ASN A 22 1.26 14.49 20.10
N LEU A 23 1.05 13.23 20.48
CA LEU A 23 2.01 12.17 20.19
C LEU A 23 2.08 11.86 18.70
N THR A 24 3.27 11.55 18.21
CA THR A 24 3.49 11.01 16.88
C THR A 24 3.02 9.56 16.81
N VAL A 25 2.69 9.06 15.61
CA VAL A 25 2.28 7.65 15.44
C VAL A 25 3.36 6.68 15.92
N GLU A 26 4.64 7.04 15.81
CA GLU A 26 5.77 6.24 16.26
C GLU A 26 5.85 6.14 17.80
N GLU A 27 5.31 7.13 18.52
CA GLU A 27 5.22 7.13 19.98
C GLU A 27 4.01 6.36 20.50
N ILE A 28 3.05 6.03 19.62
CA ILE A 28 1.83 5.28 19.96
C ILE A 28 2.08 3.80 19.69
N ASN A 29 2.30 3.01 20.74
CA ASN A 29 2.54 1.57 20.65
C ASN A 29 1.25 0.78 20.34
N PHE A 30 0.69 0.98 19.15
CA PHE A 30 -0.53 0.33 18.66
C PHE A 30 -0.21 -0.62 17.52
N THR A 31 -0.76 -1.83 17.58
CA THR A 31 -0.72 -2.75 16.43
C THR A 31 -1.79 -2.36 15.41
N MET A 32 -1.67 -2.86 14.16
CA MET A 32 -2.73 -2.74 13.15
C MET A 32 -4.10 -3.20 13.67
N THR A 33 -4.14 -4.25 14.50
CA THR A 33 -5.38 -4.75 15.09
C THR A 33 -5.98 -3.72 16.05
N ASP A 34 -5.15 -3.13 16.92
CA ASP A 34 -5.57 -2.11 17.88
C ASP A 34 -6.10 -0.87 17.16
N MET A 35 -5.42 -0.45 16.08
CA MET A 35 -5.86 0.67 15.27
C MET A 35 -7.21 0.43 14.59
N LEU A 36 -7.43 -0.77 14.04
CA LEU A 36 -8.72 -1.12 13.42
C LEU A 36 -9.86 -1.19 14.45
N LEU A 37 -9.58 -1.68 15.67
CA LEU A 37 -10.53 -1.70 16.78
C LEU A 37 -10.86 -0.29 17.27
N ALA A 38 -9.84 0.56 17.51
CA ALA A 38 -10.06 1.95 17.87
C ALA A 38 -10.89 2.67 16.79
N TYR A 39 -10.58 2.43 15.51
CA TYR A 39 -11.26 3.06 14.39
C TYR A 39 -12.74 2.64 14.30
N SER A 40 -13.05 1.37 14.58
CA SER A 40 -14.44 0.89 14.60
C SER A 40 -15.26 1.60 15.66
N HIS A 41 -14.71 1.69 16.88
CA HIS A 41 -15.39 2.30 18.01
C HIS A 41 -15.56 3.81 17.83
N LEU A 42 -14.56 4.50 17.27
CA LEU A 42 -14.62 5.94 17.03
C LEU A 42 -15.66 6.31 15.95
N ILE A 43 -15.85 5.48 14.93
CA ILE A 43 -16.90 5.69 13.92
C ILE A 43 -18.29 5.58 14.53
N ASP A 44 -18.49 4.58 15.39
CA ASP A 44 -19.80 4.31 16.01
C ASP A 44 -20.24 5.44 16.97
N LEU A 45 -19.29 6.20 17.54
CA LEU A 45 -19.58 7.31 18.45
C LEU A 45 -20.21 8.53 17.75
N GLY A 46 -20.08 8.71 16.43
CA GLY A 46 -20.89 9.66 15.64
C GLY A 46 -20.76 11.17 15.94
N PHE A 47 -19.85 11.62 16.79
CA PHE A 47 -19.72 13.05 17.18
C PHE A 47 -18.63 13.81 16.39
N THR A 48 -18.94 15.07 16.05
CA THR A 48 -18.14 15.97 15.21
C THR A 48 -16.70 16.29 15.68
N PRO A 49 -16.39 16.33 17.00
CA PRO A 49 -15.01 16.48 17.45
C PRO A 49 -14.13 15.30 17.07
N LEU A 50 -14.68 14.11 16.80
CA LEU A 50 -13.89 12.90 16.55
C LEU A 50 -13.30 12.82 15.14
N ASN A 51 -13.64 13.75 14.23
CA ASN A 51 -13.14 13.71 12.85
C ASN A 51 -11.62 13.88 12.76
N HIS A 52 -11.02 14.76 13.57
CA HIS A 52 -9.55 14.93 13.56
C HIS A 52 -8.84 13.67 14.09
N VAL A 53 -9.38 13.08 15.16
CA VAL A 53 -8.90 11.82 15.75
C VAL A 53 -9.02 10.65 14.76
N LEU A 54 -10.18 10.54 14.10
CA LEU A 54 -10.44 9.53 13.06
C LEU A 54 -9.53 9.69 11.84
N ASN A 55 -9.26 10.93 11.43
CA ASN A 55 -8.37 11.21 10.31
C ASN A 55 -6.90 10.90 10.67
N ALA A 56 -6.47 11.22 11.90
CA ALA A 56 -5.16 10.85 12.40
C ALA A 56 -5.00 9.31 12.44
N LEU A 57 -6.01 8.59 12.91
CA LEU A 57 -6.00 7.13 12.93
C LEU A 57 -5.97 6.52 11.54
N ARG A 58 -6.78 7.07 10.62
CA ARG A 58 -6.76 6.66 9.22
C ARG A 58 -5.38 6.91 8.59
N TRP A 59 -4.76 8.04 8.90
CA TRP A 59 -3.41 8.34 8.43
C TRP A 59 -2.40 7.33 8.99
N ALA A 60 -2.45 7.03 10.29
CA ALA A 60 -1.61 6.02 10.93
C ALA A 60 -1.74 4.64 10.28
N ILE A 61 -2.98 4.16 10.09
CA ILE A 61 -3.25 2.89 9.39
C ILE A 61 -2.68 2.91 7.96
N ASN A 62 -2.78 4.03 7.26
CA ASN A 62 -2.22 4.13 5.91
C ASN A 62 -0.68 4.08 5.92
N GLN A 63 -0.02 4.62 6.95
CA GLN A 63 1.45 4.57 7.07
C GLN A 63 1.98 3.15 7.30
N GLU A 64 1.17 2.27 7.90
CA GLU A 64 1.53 0.85 8.04
C GLU A 64 1.64 0.13 6.68
N PHE A 65 0.95 0.61 5.65
CA PHE A 65 1.03 0.05 4.30
C PHE A 65 2.21 0.64 3.52
N THR A 66 3.39 0.12 3.80
CA THR A 66 4.63 0.40 3.04
C THR A 66 4.96 -0.72 2.04
N ASP A 67 5.98 -0.54 1.21
CA ASP A 67 6.47 -1.60 0.33
C ASP A 67 7.00 -2.81 1.10
N LYS A 68 7.39 -2.63 2.37
CA LYS A 68 7.89 -3.70 3.26
C LYS A 68 6.81 -4.28 4.18
N THR A 69 5.54 -3.99 3.92
CA THR A 69 4.42 -4.49 4.73
C THR A 69 4.47 -6.02 4.83
N PRO A 70 4.47 -6.60 6.04
CA PRO A 70 4.50 -8.04 6.21
C PRO A 70 3.15 -8.69 5.83
N LEU A 71 3.17 -9.98 5.53
CA LEU A 71 1.98 -10.74 5.13
C LEU A 71 0.86 -10.64 6.17
N GLU A 72 1.23 -10.70 7.45
CA GLU A 72 0.33 -10.69 8.59
C GLU A 72 -0.53 -9.42 8.60
N THR A 73 0.01 -8.27 8.18
CA THR A 73 -0.73 -7.01 8.11
C THR A 73 -1.81 -7.07 7.02
N PHE A 74 -1.49 -7.62 5.84
CA PHE A 74 -2.49 -7.82 4.78
C PHE A 74 -3.58 -8.80 5.21
N GLN A 75 -3.19 -9.90 5.86
CA GLN A 75 -4.12 -10.90 6.37
C GLN A 75 -5.07 -10.31 7.41
N ARG A 76 -4.57 -9.54 8.39
CA ARG A 76 -5.39 -8.89 9.41
C ARG A 76 -6.46 -8.01 8.77
N VAL A 77 -6.06 -7.12 7.87
CA VAL A 77 -7.00 -6.21 7.19
C VAL A 77 -8.00 -6.98 6.33
N TRP A 78 -7.54 -8.01 5.62
CA TRP A 78 -8.41 -8.85 4.78
C TRP A 78 -9.44 -9.65 5.59
N TYR A 79 -9.05 -10.23 6.72
CA TYR A 79 -9.96 -11.00 7.56
C TYR A 79 -10.98 -10.10 8.25
N SER A 80 -10.68 -8.82 8.47
CA SER A 80 -11.62 -7.83 8.96
C SER A 80 -12.62 -7.30 7.91
N ARG A 81 -12.51 -7.70 6.63
CA ARG A 81 -13.32 -7.14 5.50
C ARG A 81 -14.84 -7.22 5.66
N HIS A 82 -15.33 -8.12 6.51
CA HIS A 82 -16.76 -8.27 6.78
C HIS A 82 -17.31 -7.10 7.63
N LEU A 83 -16.43 -6.25 8.17
CA LEU A 83 -16.79 -5.10 8.98
C LEU A 83 -16.93 -3.84 8.10
N PRO A 84 -18.02 -3.07 8.22
CA PRO A 84 -18.37 -2.01 7.26
C PRO A 84 -17.35 -0.85 7.20
N PHE A 85 -16.67 -0.56 8.31
CA PHE A 85 -15.69 0.51 8.40
C PHE A 85 -14.32 0.16 7.79
N THR A 86 -14.09 -1.11 7.44
CA THR A 86 -12.78 -1.59 6.97
C THR A 86 -12.59 -1.45 5.46
N GLU A 87 -13.68 -1.24 4.70
CA GLU A 87 -13.63 -1.19 3.24
C GLU A 87 -12.59 -0.20 2.67
N PRO A 88 -12.35 1.01 3.23
CA PRO A 88 -11.27 1.88 2.77
C PRO A 88 -9.88 1.24 2.92
N PHE A 89 -9.62 0.52 4.00
CA PHE A 89 -8.35 -0.14 4.28
C PHE A 89 -8.20 -1.41 3.46
N VAL A 90 -9.28 -2.16 3.23
CA VAL A 90 -9.29 -3.30 2.32
C VAL A 90 -8.96 -2.85 0.90
N LYS A 91 -9.54 -1.74 0.43
CA LYS A 91 -9.18 -1.15 -0.88
C LYS A 91 -7.72 -0.73 -0.94
N LEU A 92 -7.17 -0.16 0.15
CA LEU A 92 -5.76 0.20 0.22
C LEU A 92 -4.86 -1.04 0.14
N ALA A 93 -5.15 -2.09 0.92
CA ALA A 93 -4.46 -3.36 0.88
C ALA A 93 -4.47 -3.98 -0.52
N ILE A 94 -5.65 -4.04 -1.18
CA ILE A 94 -5.80 -4.54 -2.55
C ILE A 94 -4.95 -3.73 -3.53
N ARG A 95 -4.96 -2.39 -3.42
CA ARG A 95 -4.14 -1.52 -4.28
C ARG A 95 -2.65 -1.80 -4.10
N GLN A 96 -2.19 -1.94 -2.86
CA GLN A 96 -0.78 -2.19 -2.57
C GLN A 96 -0.36 -3.58 -3.08
N LEU A 97 -1.17 -4.61 -2.85
CA LEU A 97 -0.94 -5.95 -3.40
C LEU A 97 -0.91 -5.97 -4.94
N ALA A 98 -1.84 -5.28 -5.58
CA ALA A 98 -1.87 -5.15 -7.04
C ALA A 98 -0.64 -4.41 -7.58
N THR A 99 -0.15 -3.40 -6.85
CA THR A 99 1.06 -2.65 -7.20
C THR A 99 2.29 -3.54 -7.09
N MET A 100 2.44 -4.29 -5.99
CA MET A 100 3.51 -5.27 -5.83
C MET A 100 3.50 -6.32 -6.95
N HIS A 101 2.33 -6.88 -7.27
CA HIS A 101 2.18 -7.84 -8.37
C HIS A 101 2.60 -7.24 -9.73
N TYR A 102 2.11 -6.05 -10.03
CA TYR A 102 2.44 -5.34 -11.27
C TYR A 102 3.95 -5.10 -11.38
N ASN A 103 4.56 -4.59 -10.31
CA ASN A 103 5.98 -4.29 -10.24
C ASN A 103 6.85 -5.54 -10.37
N LEU A 104 6.50 -6.63 -9.68
CA LEU A 104 7.21 -7.90 -9.79
C LEU A 104 7.14 -8.46 -11.21
N ARG A 105 5.97 -8.40 -11.85
CA ARG A 105 5.81 -8.82 -13.26
C ARG A 105 6.69 -8.00 -14.20
N GLN A 106 6.71 -6.68 -14.05
CA GLN A 106 7.58 -5.80 -14.83
C GLN A 106 9.07 -6.06 -14.60
N ALA A 107 9.46 -6.47 -13.39
CA ALA A 107 10.83 -6.87 -13.08
C ALA A 107 11.19 -8.19 -13.78
N ALA A 108 10.31 -9.18 -13.69
CA ALA A 108 10.51 -10.52 -14.24
C ALA A 108 10.60 -10.55 -15.78
N GLU A 109 10.02 -9.55 -16.46
CA GLU A 109 10.11 -9.40 -17.91
C GLU A 109 11.50 -8.90 -18.41
N LYS A 110 12.43 -8.56 -17.50
CA LYS A 110 13.76 -8.06 -17.87
C LYS A 110 14.79 -9.18 -18.07
N LEU A 111 15.65 -9.01 -19.05
CA LEU A 111 16.67 -10.00 -19.46
C LEU A 111 17.68 -10.33 -18.36
N ASP A 112 17.98 -9.39 -17.47
CA ASP A 112 18.94 -9.53 -16.39
C ASP A 112 18.31 -10.04 -15.07
N PHE A 113 16.99 -10.21 -15.01
CA PHE A 113 16.27 -10.53 -13.77
C PHE A 113 16.81 -11.78 -13.07
N GLU A 114 16.94 -12.90 -13.79
CA GLU A 114 17.45 -14.15 -13.21
C GLU A 114 18.90 -14.04 -12.72
N GLN A 115 19.72 -13.27 -13.44
CA GLN A 115 21.11 -13.07 -13.09
C GLN A 115 21.22 -12.20 -11.83
N THR A 116 20.42 -11.15 -11.72
CA THR A 116 20.33 -10.29 -10.54
C THR A 116 19.79 -11.07 -9.35
N LEU A 117 18.77 -11.91 -9.54
CA LEU A 117 18.22 -12.78 -8.48
C LEU A 117 19.27 -13.75 -7.91
N LYS A 118 20.18 -14.26 -8.73
CA LYS A 118 21.26 -15.15 -8.29
C LYS A 118 22.38 -14.41 -7.57
N ASN A 119 22.70 -13.19 -7.99
CA ASN A 119 23.87 -12.45 -7.52
C ASN A 119 23.57 -11.51 -6.33
N ASP A 120 22.32 -11.12 -6.13
CA ASP A 120 21.90 -10.18 -5.09
C ASP A 120 20.96 -10.85 -4.09
N GLN A 121 21.52 -11.24 -2.94
CA GLN A 121 20.77 -11.90 -1.86
C GLN A 121 19.67 -11.01 -1.28
N GLY A 122 19.87 -9.70 -1.25
CA GLY A 122 18.85 -8.77 -0.74
C GLY A 122 17.66 -8.69 -1.67
N PHE A 123 17.91 -8.62 -2.98
CA PHE A 123 16.86 -8.67 -3.99
C PHE A 123 16.12 -10.02 -4.01
N ALA A 124 16.85 -11.13 -3.85
CA ALA A 124 16.27 -12.46 -3.77
C ALA A 124 15.30 -12.62 -2.59
N ALA A 125 15.71 -12.20 -1.39
CA ALA A 125 14.85 -12.24 -0.20
C ALA A 125 13.59 -11.37 -0.36
N GLU A 126 13.72 -10.22 -1.01
CA GLU A 126 12.58 -9.34 -1.28
C GLU A 126 11.60 -9.95 -2.29
N VAL A 127 12.11 -10.53 -3.39
CA VAL A 127 11.29 -11.25 -4.37
C VAL A 127 10.59 -12.45 -3.74
N GLU A 128 11.28 -13.21 -2.88
CA GLU A 128 10.70 -14.33 -2.15
C GLU A 128 9.56 -13.86 -1.25
N ARG A 129 9.76 -12.79 -0.47
CA ARG A 129 8.71 -12.19 0.36
C ARG A 129 7.47 -11.83 -0.45
N VAL A 130 7.65 -11.12 -1.57
CA VAL A 130 6.53 -10.76 -2.46
C VAL A 130 5.85 -12.01 -3.00
N CYS A 131 6.60 -13.03 -3.43
CA CYS A 131 6.04 -14.30 -3.91
C CYS A 131 5.20 -15.01 -2.85
N ILE A 132 5.63 -15.02 -1.57
CA ILE A 132 4.87 -15.59 -0.46
C ILE A 132 3.53 -14.85 -0.30
N ILE A 133 3.56 -13.51 -0.32
CA ILE A 133 2.35 -12.69 -0.21
C ILE A 133 1.42 -12.94 -1.41
N MET A 134 1.94 -12.97 -2.63
CA MET A 134 1.16 -13.22 -3.84
C MET A 134 0.57 -14.63 -3.86
N LYS A 135 1.31 -15.64 -3.36
CA LYS A 135 0.80 -17.01 -3.25
C LYS A 135 -0.41 -17.07 -2.33
N TRP A 136 -0.36 -16.41 -1.17
CA TRP A 136 -1.53 -16.30 -0.30
C TRP A 136 -2.68 -15.57 -1.01
N ALA A 137 -2.42 -14.38 -1.55
CA ALA A 137 -3.46 -13.53 -2.11
C ALA A 137 -4.14 -14.10 -3.35
N MET A 138 -3.41 -14.80 -4.22
CA MET A 138 -3.92 -15.34 -5.49
C MET A 138 -4.45 -16.77 -5.38
N VAL A 139 -3.92 -17.58 -4.46
CA VAL A 139 -4.24 -19.02 -4.37
C VAL A 139 -5.17 -19.33 -3.20
N ALA A 140 -4.97 -18.71 -2.04
CA ALA A 140 -5.76 -19.02 -0.84
C ALA A 140 -7.08 -18.25 -0.78
N GLU A 141 -7.17 -17.07 -1.41
CA GLU A 141 -8.28 -16.13 -1.25
C GLU A 141 -8.89 -15.74 -2.61
N GLY A 142 -9.88 -16.51 -3.09
CA GLY A 142 -10.46 -16.32 -4.43
C GLY A 142 -11.07 -14.93 -4.70
N ASP A 143 -11.81 -14.38 -3.74
CA ASP A 143 -12.39 -13.01 -3.85
C ASP A 143 -11.28 -11.95 -3.89
N LEU A 144 -10.23 -12.09 -3.07
CA LEU A 144 -9.08 -11.19 -3.09
C LEU A 144 -8.39 -11.22 -4.45
N ALA A 145 -8.15 -12.41 -5.00
CA ALA A 145 -7.54 -12.60 -6.30
C ALA A 145 -8.32 -11.87 -7.41
N GLU A 146 -9.65 -11.98 -7.40
CA GLU A 146 -10.50 -11.30 -8.39
C GLU A 146 -10.42 -9.78 -8.25
N ARG A 147 -10.55 -9.24 -7.02
CA ARG A 147 -10.46 -7.80 -6.77
C ARG A 147 -9.08 -7.24 -7.13
N MET A 148 -8.02 -8.00 -6.84
CA MET A 148 -6.66 -7.66 -7.25
C MET A 148 -6.51 -7.65 -8.76
N ALA A 149 -7.02 -8.65 -9.49
CA ALA A 149 -6.95 -8.68 -10.95
C ALA A 149 -7.59 -7.44 -11.59
N ARG A 150 -8.77 -7.03 -11.11
CA ARG A 150 -9.43 -5.79 -11.56
C ARG A 150 -8.59 -4.54 -11.28
N MET A 151 -7.94 -4.49 -10.10
CA MET A 151 -7.06 -3.38 -9.74
C MET A 151 -5.80 -3.34 -10.60
N VAL A 152 -5.18 -4.49 -10.89
CA VAL A 152 -4.01 -4.59 -11.79
C VAL A 152 -4.37 -4.05 -13.17
N THR A 153 -5.52 -4.42 -13.75
CA THR A 153 -5.99 -3.85 -15.02
C THR A 153 -6.13 -2.33 -14.94
N THR A 154 -6.68 -1.82 -13.84
CA THR A 154 -6.82 -0.37 -13.60
C THR A 154 -5.45 0.32 -13.56
N LEU A 155 -4.46 -0.26 -12.90
CA LEU A 155 -3.09 0.27 -12.83
C LEU A 155 -2.41 0.28 -14.21
N VAL A 156 -2.59 -0.79 -15.00
CA VAL A 156 -2.09 -0.87 -16.38
C VAL A 156 -2.69 0.24 -17.23
N ASP A 157 -4.01 0.43 -17.19
CA ASP A 157 -4.71 1.47 -17.94
C ASP A 157 -4.27 2.88 -17.52
N GLN A 158 -4.10 3.10 -16.22
CA GLN A 158 -3.59 4.38 -15.69
C GLN A 158 -2.17 4.67 -16.20
N ASN A 159 -1.26 3.69 -16.12
CA ASN A 159 0.11 3.86 -16.61
C ASN A 159 0.16 4.13 -18.13
N GLN A 160 -0.67 3.43 -18.92
CA GLN A 160 -0.79 3.70 -20.36
C GLN A 160 -1.28 5.13 -20.65
N ARG A 161 -2.26 5.63 -19.88
CA ARG A 161 -2.75 7.01 -20.00
C ARG A 161 -1.66 8.01 -19.64
N GLU A 162 -0.93 7.79 -18.55
CA GLU A 162 0.18 8.66 -18.14
C GLU A 162 1.30 8.70 -19.17
N MET A 163 1.68 7.57 -19.75
CA MET A 163 2.68 7.51 -20.83
C MET A 163 2.23 8.30 -22.06
N LYS A 164 0.95 8.21 -22.45
CA LYS A 164 0.39 9.01 -23.55
C LYS A 164 0.47 10.51 -23.26
N VAL A 165 0.14 10.92 -22.03
CA VAL A 165 0.24 12.33 -21.60
C VAL A 165 1.68 12.83 -21.59
N LYS A 166 2.63 12.02 -21.09
CA LYS A 166 4.07 12.36 -21.10
C LYS A 166 4.59 12.49 -22.53
N SER A 167 4.27 11.55 -23.41
CA SER A 167 4.61 11.61 -24.84
C SER A 167 4.08 12.87 -25.50
N TRP A 168 2.81 13.23 -25.26
CA TRP A 168 2.22 14.47 -25.75
C TRP A 168 2.91 15.73 -25.22
N LYS A 169 3.26 15.77 -23.92
CA LYS A 169 4.01 16.89 -23.33
C LYS A 169 5.40 17.02 -23.93
N THR A 170 6.11 15.91 -24.12
CA THR A 170 7.44 15.91 -24.76
C THR A 170 7.37 16.36 -26.21
N ALA A 171 6.41 15.85 -26.99
CA ALA A 171 6.19 16.27 -28.37
C ALA A 171 5.85 17.77 -28.45
N ARG A 172 4.97 18.26 -27.56
CA ARG A 172 4.65 19.68 -27.44
C ARG A 172 5.87 20.53 -27.05
N ASN A 173 6.67 20.10 -26.07
CA ASN A 173 7.85 20.83 -25.64
C ASN A 173 8.90 20.91 -26.76
N ALA A 174 9.06 19.83 -27.54
CA ALA A 174 9.90 19.81 -28.73
C ALA A 174 9.39 20.78 -29.81
N MET A 175 8.07 20.84 -30.05
CA MET A 175 7.47 21.81 -30.98
C MET A 175 7.63 23.26 -30.51
N MET A 176 7.70 23.49 -29.20
CA MET A 176 7.88 24.83 -28.60
C MET A 176 9.36 25.23 -28.42
N GLY A 177 10.31 24.41 -28.89
CA GLY A 177 11.74 24.72 -28.78
C GLY A 177 12.31 24.69 -27.35
N ILE A 178 11.64 23.98 -26.43
CA ILE A 178 12.10 23.84 -25.04
C ILE A 178 13.02 22.62 -24.96
N GLU A 179 14.33 22.82 -25.08
CA GLU A 179 15.33 21.75 -24.99
C GLU A 179 15.37 21.17 -23.56
N GLY A 180 15.01 19.90 -23.43
CA GLY A 180 15.13 19.15 -22.18
C GLY A 180 16.57 18.69 -21.93
N ARG A 181 17.09 18.93 -20.72
CA ARG A 181 18.37 18.39 -20.24
C ARG A 181 18.39 16.87 -20.42
N ALA A 182 19.45 16.33 -21.05
CA ALA A 182 19.63 14.90 -21.22
C ALA A 182 19.59 14.17 -19.86
N PRO A 183 18.93 13.00 -19.75
CA PRO A 183 18.91 12.24 -18.51
C PRO A 183 20.33 11.75 -18.20
N THR A 184 20.84 12.13 -17.03
CA THR A 184 22.05 11.55 -16.43
C THR A 184 21.94 10.03 -16.41
N GLN A 185 23.03 9.31 -16.76
CA GLN A 185 23.12 7.86 -16.60
C GLN A 185 22.65 7.48 -15.21
N VAL A 186 21.55 6.74 -15.13
CA VAL A 186 20.99 6.25 -13.87
C VAL A 186 21.47 4.82 -13.73
N ASP A 187 22.01 4.47 -12.56
CA ASP A 187 22.40 3.11 -12.21
C ASP A 187 21.20 2.17 -12.40
N ASP A 188 21.29 1.24 -13.36
CA ASP A 188 20.20 0.37 -13.77
C ASP A 188 19.67 -0.50 -12.61
N ASN A 189 20.53 -0.83 -11.64
CA ASN A 189 20.14 -1.54 -10.42
C ASN A 189 19.33 -0.66 -9.46
N ALA A 190 19.68 0.62 -9.34
CA ALA A 190 18.90 1.57 -8.57
C ALA A 190 17.55 1.85 -9.25
N VAL A 191 17.50 1.90 -10.58
CA VAL A 191 16.24 2.04 -11.35
C VAL A 191 15.35 0.82 -11.20
N LEU A 192 15.93 -0.38 -11.23
CA LEU A 192 15.23 -1.63 -10.95
C LEU A 192 14.60 -1.61 -9.56
N ARG A 193 15.39 -1.36 -8.52
CA ARG A 193 14.89 -1.32 -7.14
C ARG A 193 13.85 -0.20 -6.93
N LYS A 194 14.07 0.99 -7.48
CA LYS A 194 13.14 2.13 -7.42
C LYS A 194 11.82 1.87 -8.17
N ARG A 195 11.86 1.18 -9.31
CA ARG A 195 10.66 0.83 -10.07
C ARG A 195 9.88 -0.32 -9.46
N VAL A 196 10.56 -1.28 -8.84
CA VAL A 196 9.89 -2.44 -8.24
C VAL A 196 9.36 -2.12 -6.84
N PHE A 197 10.06 -1.29 -6.06
CA PHE A 197 9.83 -1.09 -4.63
C PHE A 197 9.87 0.37 -4.17
N GLY A 198 9.58 1.34 -5.05
CA GLY A 198 9.20 2.70 -4.64
C GLY A 198 10.22 3.55 -3.86
N CYS A 199 11.49 3.16 -3.75
CA CYS A 199 12.54 3.92 -3.04
C CYS A 199 13.17 5.02 -3.89
#